data_AF-A0A351Y515-F1
#
_entry.id   AF-A0A351Y515-F1
#
_cell.length_a   1.000
_cell.length_b   1.000
_cell.length_c   1.000
_cell.angle_alpha   90.00
_cell.angle_beta   90.00
_cell.angle_gamma   90.00
#
_symmetry.space_group_name_H-M   'P 1'
#
loop_
_entity.id
_entity.type
_entity.pdbx_description
1 polymer ?
#
loop_
_entity_poly.entity_id
_entity_poly.type
_entity_poly.pdbx_seq_one_letter_code
_entity_poly.pdbx_strand_id
1 'polypeptide(L)'
;MNLEKLFGSKAKVDILKYLLFKRQGVSMRALESEIERTFPAIKKQVDSLLAANVINVNKDGQGRAITIRPEFHESIKNVFYY
;
A
#
# COMPACT_ATOMS: atom_id res chain seq x y z
N MET A 1 -3.29 -3.37 18.30
CA MET A 1 -2.67 -2.01 18.40
C MET A 1 -3.40 -0.97 17.54
N ASN A 2 -3.35 0.35 17.80
CA ASN A 2 -3.95 1.36 16.88
C ASN A 2 -3.00 1.63 15.69
N LEU A 3 -3.20 0.88 14.60
CA LEU A 3 -2.38 0.92 13.40
C LEU A 3 -2.42 2.28 12.69
N GLU A 4 -3.52 3.02 12.79
CA GLU A 4 -3.61 4.37 12.20
C GLU A 4 -2.66 5.34 12.89
N LYS A 5 -2.48 5.20 14.22
CA LYS A 5 -1.49 5.97 14.96
C LYS A 5 -0.06 5.57 14.61
N LEU A 6 0.21 4.27 14.41
CA LEU A 6 1.55 3.78 14.05
C LEU A 6 1.99 4.24 12.66
N PHE A 7 1.09 4.14 11.68
CA PHE A 7 1.40 4.47 10.27
C PHE A 7 1.03 5.92 9.89
N GLY A 8 0.40 6.65 10.81
CA GLY A 8 0.04 8.06 10.69
C GLY A 8 -1.10 8.38 9.72
N SER A 9 -1.73 7.37 9.12
CA SER A 9 -2.83 7.56 8.16
C SER A 9 -3.64 6.29 7.96
N LYS A 10 -4.97 6.39 8.09
CA LYS A 10 -5.91 5.32 7.75
C LYS A 10 -5.75 4.83 6.31
N ALA A 11 -5.66 5.74 5.34
CA ALA A 11 -5.50 5.37 3.93
C ALA A 11 -4.21 4.58 3.67
N LYS A 12 -3.11 4.90 4.39
CA LYS A 12 -1.85 4.15 4.29
C LYS A 12 -2.01 2.72 4.82
N VAL A 13 -2.69 2.58 5.97
CA VAL A 13 -3.02 1.29 6.57
C VAL A 13 -3.89 0.47 5.62
N ASP A 14 -4.91 1.07 5.01
CA ASP A 14 -5.81 0.38 4.09
C ASP A 14 -5.08 -0.12 2.83
N ILE A 15 -4.17 0.69 2.25
CA ILE A 15 -3.32 0.29 1.12
C ILE A 15 -2.44 -0.90 1.49
N LEU A 16 -1.76 -0.85 2.65
CA LEU A 16 -0.91 -1.94 3.10
C LEU A 16 -1.71 -3.22 3.35
N LYS A 17 -2.88 -3.13 3.98
CA LYS A 17 -3.79 -4.27 4.15
C LYS A 17 -4.22 -4.86 2.82
N TYR A 18 -4.59 -4.01 1.86
CA TYR A 18 -5.00 -4.47 0.54
C TYR A 18 -3.86 -5.24 -0.15
N LEU A 19 -2.65 -4.69 -0.13
CA LEU A 19 -1.48 -5.31 -0.76
C LEU A 19 -1.04 -6.59 -0.05
N LEU A 20 -1.21 -6.71 1.27
CA LEU A 20 -0.85 -7.90 2.03
C LEU A 20 -1.87 -9.03 1.91
N PHE A 21 -3.16 -8.71 1.98
CA PHE A 21 -4.21 -9.71 2.21
C PHE A 21 -5.15 -9.92 1.03
N LYS A 22 -5.24 -8.96 0.10
CA LYS A 22 -6.07 -9.09 -1.10
C LYS A 22 -5.22 -9.41 -2.34
N ARG A 23 -4.41 -8.46 -2.80
CA ARG A 23 -3.72 -8.58 -4.08
C ARG A 23 -2.50 -7.68 -4.19
N GLN A 24 -1.39 -8.24 -4.66
CA GLN A 24 -0.21 -7.50 -5.10
C GLN A 24 -0.20 -7.23 -6.61
N GLY A 25 0.64 -6.31 -7.05
CA GLY A 25 0.83 -6.02 -8.47
C GLY A 25 -0.34 -5.23 -9.07
N VAL A 26 -0.95 -4.35 -8.28
CA VAL A 26 -2.13 -3.57 -8.68
C VAL A 26 -1.78 -2.14 -9.03
N SER A 27 -2.59 -1.50 -9.87
CA SER A 27 -2.40 -0.09 -10.21
C SER A 27 -2.98 0.83 -9.12
N MET A 28 -2.58 2.11 -9.12
CA MET A 28 -3.20 3.12 -8.25
C MET A 28 -4.71 3.26 -8.47
N ARG A 29 -5.18 3.02 -9.71
CA ARG A 29 -6.62 3.06 -10.04
C ARG A 29 -7.38 1.90 -9.44
N ALA A 30 -6.77 0.71 -9.42
CA ALA A 30 -7.36 -0.44 -8.72
C ALA A 30 -7.46 -0.17 -7.21
N LEU A 31 -6.41 0.41 -6.61
CA LEU A 31 -6.44 0.81 -5.19
C LEU A 31 -7.54 1.87 -4.92
N GLU A 32 -7.69 2.86 -5.79
CA GLU A 32 -8.75 3.88 -5.69
C GLU A 32 -10.15 3.24 -5.67
N SER A 33 -10.40 2.32 -6.61
CA SER A 33 -11.69 1.64 -6.72
C SER A 33 -12.00 0.73 -5.53
N GLU A 34 -11.00 0.08 -4.95
CA GLU A 34 -11.19 -0.94 -3.92
C GLU A 34 -11.17 -0.39 -2.49
N ILE A 35 -10.45 0.72 -2.25
CA ILE A 35 -10.27 1.31 -0.93
C ILE A 35 -11.28 2.45 -0.69
N GLU A 36 -12.11 2.77 -1.70
CA GLU A 36 -13.15 3.82 -1.65
C GLU A 36 -12.59 5.18 -1.17
N ARG A 37 -11.37 5.50 -1.61
CA ARG A 37 -10.69 6.77 -1.35
C ARG A 37 -10.37 7.48 -2.65
N THR A 38 -10.32 8.80 -2.59
CA THR A 38 -10.03 9.61 -3.78
C THR A 38 -8.63 9.33 -4.33
N PHE A 39 -8.47 9.41 -5.66
CA PHE A 39 -7.15 9.27 -6.30
C PHE A 39 -6.04 10.09 -5.64
N PRO A 40 -6.22 11.39 -5.29
CA PRO A 40 -5.15 12.16 -4.65
C PRO A 40 -4.75 11.61 -3.28
N ALA A 41 -5.72 11.09 -2.51
CA ALA A 41 -5.44 10.48 -1.22
C ALA A 41 -4.63 9.19 -1.37
N ILE A 42 -5.00 8.32 -2.31
CA ILE A 42 -4.25 7.09 -2.63
C ILE A 42 -2.85 7.45 -3.11
N LYS A 43 -2.73 8.33 -4.11
CA LYS A 43 -1.45 8.73 -4.69
C LYS A 43 -0.49 9.27 -3.63
N LYS A 44 -0.96 10.17 -2.76
CA LYS A 44 -0.14 10.72 -1.66
C LYS A 44 0.43 9.63 -0.75
N GLN A 45 -0.38 8.62 -0.40
CA GLN A 45 0.10 7.55 0.48
C GLN A 45 1.01 6.56 -0.25
N VAL A 46 0.73 6.24 -1.52
CA VAL A 46 1.61 5.42 -2.36
C VAL A 46 2.97 6.10 -2.53
N ASP A 47 3.00 7.39 -2.86
CA ASP A 47 4.24 8.15 -3.00
C ASP A 47 5.02 8.18 -1.67
N SER A 48 4.32 8.33 -0.53
CA SER A 48 4.95 8.25 0.80
C SER A 48 5.53 6.87 1.11
N LEU A 49 4.84 5.78 0.76
CA LEU A 49 5.32 4.41 0.95
C LEU A 49 6.51 4.09 0.04
N LEU A 50 6.49 4.61 -1.18
CA LEU A 50 7.59 4.49 -2.14
C LEU A 50 8.83 5.25 -1.65
N ALA A 51 8.67 6.48 -1.17
CA ALA A 51 9.75 7.27 -0.59
C ALA A 51 10.36 6.62 0.66
N ALA A 52 9.56 5.87 1.41
CA ALA A 52 10.02 5.08 2.55
C ALA A 52 10.64 3.72 2.15
N ASN A 53 10.79 3.43 0.85
CA ASN A 53 11.28 2.16 0.33
C ASN A 53 10.52 0.93 0.85
N VAL A 54 9.22 1.06 1.13
CA VAL A 54 8.39 -0.06 1.61
C VAL A 54 7.73 -0.82 0.45
N ILE A 55 7.41 -0.12 -0.63
CA ILE A 55 6.78 -0.68 -1.83
C ILE A 55 7.68 -0.47 -3.04
N ASN A 56 7.49 -1.30 -4.05
CA ASN A 56 7.98 -1.07 -5.41
C ASN A 56 6.82 -0.66 -6.30
N VAL A 57 7.13 0.20 -7.28
CA VAL A 57 6.22 0.57 -8.35
C VAL A 57 6.87 0.20 -9.68
N ASN A 58 6.49 -0.94 -10.23
CA ASN A 58 6.97 -1.35 -11.54
C ASN A 58 6.28 -0.51 -12.62
N LYS A 59 7.07 0.12 -13.51
CA LYS A 59 6.58 0.95 -14.61
C LYS A 59 6.48 0.19 -15.94
N ASP A 60 6.92 -1.06 -15.98
CA ASP A 60 6.85 -1.89 -17.16
C ASP A 60 5.40 -2.36 -17.40
N GLY A 61 4.78 -1.84 -18.46
CA GLY A 61 3.40 -2.17 -18.88
C GLY A 61 2.39 -1.03 -18.77
N GLN A 62 1.10 -1.34 -19.00
CA GLN A 62 0.00 -0.36 -19.06
C GLN A 62 -0.45 0.18 -17.68
N GLY A 63 0.01 -0.42 -16.58
CA GLY A 63 -0.35 -0.01 -15.23
C GLY A 63 0.87 -0.06 -14.33
N ARG A 64 1.17 1.05 -13.64
CA ARG A 64 2.21 1.12 -12.63
C ARG A 64 1.86 0.14 -11.49
N ALA A 65 2.44 -1.05 -11.51
CA ALA A 65 2.09 -2.14 -10.61
C ALA A 65 2.76 -1.94 -9.25
N ILE A 66 1.95 -1.92 -8.19
CA ILE A 66 2.38 -1.66 -6.82
C ILE A 66 2.48 -2.99 -6.08
N THR A 67 3.65 -3.24 -5.48
CA THR A 67 3.94 -4.44 -4.68
C THR A 67 4.66 -4.04 -3.40
N ILE A 68 4.42 -4.76 -2.30
CA ILE A 68 5.25 -4.61 -1.11
C ILE A 68 6.62 -5.23 -1.41
N ARG A 69 7.69 -4.59 -0.98
CA ARG A 69 9.03 -5.16 -1.19
C ARG A 69 9.18 -6.44 -0.36
N PRO A 70 9.76 -7.52 -0.91
CA PRO A 70 9.81 -8.82 -0.25
C PRO A 70 10.38 -8.78 1.16
N GLU A 71 11.42 -7.96 1.39
CA GLU A 71 12.06 -7.79 2.69
C GLU A 71 11.14 -7.24 3.80
N PHE A 72 10.07 -6.52 3.44
CA PHE A 72 9.13 -5.95 4.40
C PHE A 72 7.83 -6.73 4.51
N HIS A 73 7.61 -7.72 3.64
CA HIS A 73 6.33 -8.43 3.58
C HIS A 73 5.96 -9.09 4.91
N GLU A 74 6.83 -9.95 5.44
CA GLU A 74 6.57 -10.67 6.69
C GLU A 74 6.57 -9.74 7.91
N SER A 75 7.46 -8.76 7.96
CA SER A 75 7.50 -7.79 9.06
C SER A 75 6.21 -6.98 9.16
N ILE A 76 5.70 -6.48 8.03
CA ILE A 76 4.45 -5.70 8.02
C ILE A 76 3.27 -6.62 8.33
N LYS A 77 3.23 -7.82 7.73
CA LYS A 77 2.18 -8.82 8.01
C LYS A 77 2.07 -9.12 9.50
N ASN A 78 3.20 -9.36 10.17
CA ASN A 78 3.23 -9.61 11.61
C ASN A 78 2.65 -8.42 12.40
N VAL A 79 3.00 -7.18 12.05
CA VAL A 79 2.43 -5.99 12.70
C VAL A 79 0.90 -5.91 12.56
N PHE A 80 0.33 -6.40 11.46
CA PHE A 80 -1.13 -6.41 11.25
C PHE A 80 -1.88 -7.53 11.98
N TYR A 81 -1.19 -8.60 12.38
CA TYR A 81 -1.80 -9.71 13.13
C TYR A 81 -1.82 -9.48 14.67
N TYR A 82 -1.14 -8.44 15.18
CA TYR A 82 -1.10 -8.03 16.59
C TYR A 82 -1.90 -6.72 16.88
#